data_AF-A0A2H0S4K8-F1
#
_entry.id   AF-A0A2H0S4K8-F1
#
_cell.length_a   1.000
_cell.length_b   1.000
_cell.length_c   1.000
_cell.angle_alpha   90.00
_cell.angle_beta   90.00
_cell.angle_gamma   90.00
#
_symmetry.space_group_name_H-M   'P 1'
#
loop_
_entity.id
_entity.type
_entity.pdbx_description
1 polymer ?
#
loop_
_entity_poly.entity_id
_entity_poly.type
_entity_poly.pdbx_seq_one_letter_code
_entity_poly.pdbx_strand_id
1 'polypeptide(L)'
;MENRSFYRQRVRTALLLTAGVSMLAVSGFLLSQSAATVLEVREISVPLVSDIPQFERRISLLTDQIELAQLHAATRTGSAEERMNVFVIPDEVDLDRLVGVFDVVGSILREQGLLARMSDITLGDPTPSSEEGLEERLLTVQLAAHEDGVQTVLSLIKFAGLLTVGDLLSSGERKLLLQKTEEENPTGVIAMEQFLSTDLLSYARDPDAFEEQLLRAFTSPSFLKTLQDMLQSSAVRDARKILGGNIGNSLQKSALWPLPLMTLHEARIRAGSASGWFVLSLQITLYNRAHVL
;
A
#
# COMPACT_ATOMS: atom_id res chain seq x y z
N MET A 1 5.13 87.11 -42.06
CA MET A 1 5.06 85.68 -42.44
C MET A 1 5.44 84.81 -41.22
N GLU A 2 4.82 85.07 -40.06
CA GLU A 2 5.39 84.72 -38.73
C GLU A 2 4.42 83.93 -37.83
N ASN A 3 3.19 83.69 -38.30
CA ASN A 3 2.12 83.09 -37.49
C ASN A 3 1.97 81.56 -37.64
N ARG A 4 2.78 80.91 -38.50
CA ARG A 4 2.70 79.45 -38.74
C ARG A 4 3.64 78.60 -37.87
N SER A 5 4.65 79.17 -37.23
CA SER A 5 5.60 78.42 -36.38
C SER A 5 5.02 78.09 -35.00
N PHE A 6 4.30 79.04 -34.37
CA PHE A 6 3.71 78.87 -33.04
C PHE A 6 2.60 77.79 -32.99
N TYR A 7 1.83 77.65 -34.07
CA TYR A 7 0.75 76.66 -34.14
C TYR A 7 1.29 75.22 -34.20
N ARG A 8 2.38 75.00 -34.96
CA ARG A 8 3.06 73.70 -35.04
C ARG A 8 3.67 73.27 -33.71
N GLN A 9 4.19 74.22 -32.93
CA GLN A 9 4.81 73.95 -31.64
C GLN A 9 3.77 73.57 -30.58
N ARG A 10 2.61 74.24 -30.55
CA ARG A 10 1.50 73.89 -29.64
C ARG A 10 0.86 72.54 -29.93
N VAL A 11 0.69 72.18 -31.21
CA VAL A 11 0.15 70.87 -31.61
C VAL A 11 1.11 69.75 -31.22
N ARG A 12 2.43 69.97 -31.36
CA ARG A 12 3.46 68.99 -30.99
C ARG A 12 3.53 68.79 -29.47
N THR A 13 3.42 69.85 -28.66
CA THR A 13 3.35 69.73 -27.20
C THR A 13 2.08 69.04 -26.74
N ALA A 14 0.94 69.30 -27.38
CA ALA A 14 -0.32 68.63 -27.06
C ALA A 14 -0.25 67.12 -27.36
N LEU A 15 0.31 66.73 -28.52
CA LEU A 15 0.50 65.32 -28.89
C LEU A 15 1.43 64.58 -27.93
N LEU A 16 2.53 65.22 -27.49
CA LEU A 16 3.46 64.63 -26.54
C LEU A 16 2.83 64.43 -25.15
N LEU A 17 1.99 65.38 -24.70
CA LEU A 17 1.28 65.26 -23.43
C LEU A 17 0.24 64.13 -23.48
N THR A 18 -0.55 64.02 -24.56
CA THR A 18 -1.53 62.94 -24.71
C THR A 18 -0.84 61.57 -24.80
N ALA A 19 0.30 61.48 -25.49
CA ALA A 19 1.09 60.26 -25.55
C ALA A 19 1.63 59.86 -24.17
N GLY A 20 2.16 60.83 -23.40
CA GLY A 20 2.64 60.60 -22.04
C GLY A 20 1.55 60.09 -21.09
N VAL A 21 0.35 60.70 -21.13
CA VAL A 21 -0.79 60.25 -20.32
C VAL A 21 -1.24 58.84 -20.72
N SER A 22 -1.24 58.52 -22.02
CA SER A 22 -1.61 57.18 -22.49
C SER A 22 -0.62 56.11 -22.03
N MET A 23 0.70 56.38 -22.07
CA MET A 23 1.71 55.45 -21.58
C MET A 23 1.61 55.23 -20.06
N LEU A 24 1.33 56.28 -19.30
CA LEU A 24 1.10 56.16 -17.85
C LEU A 24 -0.11 55.30 -17.52
N ALA A 25 -1.21 55.46 -18.25
CA ALA A 25 -2.41 54.65 -18.07
C ALA A 25 -2.16 53.16 -18.38
N VAL A 26 -1.43 52.87 -19.47
CA VAL A 26 -1.07 51.49 -19.84
C VAL A 26 -0.13 50.87 -18.80
N SER A 27 0.86 51.60 -18.32
CA SER A 27 1.77 51.14 -17.26
C SER A 27 1.02 50.84 -15.96
N GLY A 28 0.10 51.72 -15.55
CA GLY A 28 -0.76 51.51 -14.39
C GLY A 28 -1.65 50.28 -14.52
N PHE A 29 -2.23 50.05 -15.71
CA PHE A 29 -3.04 48.88 -15.99
C PHE A 29 -2.23 47.58 -15.87
N LEU A 30 -1.05 47.52 -16.50
CA LEU A 30 -0.13 46.37 -16.43
C LEU A 30 0.34 46.09 -14.99
N LEU A 31 0.61 47.13 -14.20
CA LEU A 31 0.96 46.98 -12.79
C LEU A 31 -0.20 46.45 -11.96
N SER A 32 -1.43 46.90 -12.22
CA SER A 32 -2.61 46.37 -11.51
C SER A 32 -2.85 44.91 -11.84
N GLN A 33 -2.68 44.51 -13.10
CA GLN A 33 -2.90 43.15 -13.54
C GLN A 33 -1.84 42.20 -12.98
N SER A 34 -0.57 42.61 -12.98
CA SER A 34 0.53 41.86 -12.36
C SER A 34 0.39 41.78 -10.84
N ALA A 35 -0.08 42.83 -10.17
CA ALA A 35 -0.39 42.77 -8.74
C ALA A 35 -1.54 41.80 -8.43
N ALA A 36 -2.59 41.77 -9.25
CA ALA A 36 -3.71 40.83 -9.11
C ALA A 36 -3.23 39.38 -9.27
N THR A 37 -2.42 39.08 -10.30
CA THR A 37 -1.85 37.74 -10.50
C THR A 37 -0.93 37.31 -9.36
N VAL A 38 -0.13 38.23 -8.80
CA VAL A 38 0.74 37.92 -7.65
C VAL A 38 -0.07 37.63 -6.38
N LEU A 39 -1.18 38.36 -6.15
CA LEU A 39 -2.06 38.11 -5.02
C LEU A 39 -2.81 36.78 -5.16
N GLU A 40 -3.30 36.45 -6.36
CA GLU A 40 -3.94 35.17 -6.66
C GLU A 40 -2.98 33.99 -6.47
N VAL A 41 -1.73 34.12 -6.95
CA VAL A 41 -0.68 33.11 -6.70
C VAL A 41 -0.37 32.99 -5.21
N ARG A 42 -0.38 34.10 -4.44
CA ARG A 42 -0.12 34.06 -3.00
C ARG A 42 -1.26 33.40 -2.21
N GLU A 43 -2.52 33.61 -2.60
CA GLU A 43 -3.67 32.95 -1.98
C GLU A 43 -3.72 31.45 -2.28
N ILE A 44 -3.22 31.01 -3.44
CA ILE A 44 -3.19 29.58 -3.82
C ILE A 44 -1.94 28.86 -3.28
N SER A 45 -0.79 29.53 -3.20
CA SER A 45 0.49 28.88 -2.86
C SER A 45 0.80 28.80 -1.37
N VAL A 46 0.31 29.75 -0.56
CA VAL A 46 0.56 29.79 0.89
C VAL A 46 -0.06 28.60 1.65
N PRO A 47 -1.29 28.14 1.37
CA PRO A 47 -1.82 26.94 2.03
C PRO A 47 -1.12 25.64 1.59
N LEU A 48 -0.54 25.59 0.38
CA LEU A 48 0.18 24.39 -0.07
C LEU A 48 1.48 24.16 0.72
N VAL A 49 2.15 25.23 1.16
CA VAL A 49 3.39 25.15 1.95
C VAL A 49 3.13 24.74 3.40
N SER A 50 1.97 25.09 3.98
CA SER A 50 1.63 24.65 5.34
C SER A 50 1.36 23.15 5.44
N ASP A 51 0.98 22.50 4.34
CA ASP A 51 0.67 21.08 4.32
C ASP A 51 1.90 20.20 4.03
N ILE A 52 3.00 20.79 3.53
CA ILE A 52 4.26 20.07 3.23
C ILE A 52 4.77 19.25 4.42
N PRO A 53 4.89 19.79 5.66
CA PRO A 53 5.40 19.02 6.79
C PRO A 53 4.48 17.84 7.16
N GLN A 54 3.17 17.98 6.96
CA GLN A 54 2.23 16.90 7.20
C GLN A 54 2.39 15.79 6.16
N PHE A 55 2.56 16.16 4.88
CA PHE A 55 2.84 15.20 3.82
C PHE A 55 4.19 14.50 3.99
N GLU A 56 5.25 15.23 4.36
CA GLU A 56 6.56 14.64 4.68
C GLU A 56 6.44 13.63 5.82
N ARG A 57 5.69 13.95 6.88
CA ARG A 57 5.45 13.02 7.99
C ARG A 57 4.72 11.75 7.54
N ARG A 58 3.70 11.88 6.69
CA ARG A 58 2.96 10.72 6.16
C ARG A 58 3.81 9.88 5.21
N ILE A 59 4.58 10.51 4.33
CA ILE A 59 5.53 9.82 3.45
C ILE A 59 6.56 9.08 4.30
N SER A 60 7.11 9.71 5.35
CA SER A 60 8.04 9.06 6.28
C SER A 60 7.41 7.84 6.92
N LEU A 61 6.20 7.94 7.48
CA LEU A 61 5.52 6.80 8.11
C LEU A 61 5.25 5.65 7.12
N LEU A 62 4.83 5.97 5.89
CA LEU A 62 4.63 4.96 4.86
C LEU A 62 5.96 4.35 4.38
N THR A 63 7.03 5.14 4.36
CA THR A 63 8.38 4.68 4.05
C THR A 63 8.88 3.73 5.14
N ASP A 64 8.71 4.08 6.41
CA ASP A 64 9.04 3.20 7.54
C ASP A 64 8.26 1.87 7.45
N GLN A 65 6.99 1.91 7.05
CA GLN A 65 6.19 0.69 6.84
C GLN A 65 6.68 -0.16 5.67
N ILE A 66 7.15 0.48 4.60
CA ILE A 66 7.77 -0.21 3.46
C ILE A 66 9.08 -0.86 3.89
N GLU A 67 9.95 -0.13 4.60
CA GLU A 67 11.21 -0.65 5.10
C GLU A 67 10.98 -1.83 6.04
N LEU A 68 10.02 -1.72 6.96
CA LEU A 68 9.63 -2.85 7.82
C LEU A 68 9.09 -4.03 7.02
N ALA A 69 8.29 -3.79 5.98
CA ALA A 69 7.79 -4.86 5.12
C ALA A 69 8.92 -5.57 4.36
N GLN A 70 9.92 -4.82 3.88
CA GLN A 70 11.11 -5.36 3.22
C GLN A 70 12.00 -6.14 4.21
N LEU A 71 12.21 -5.62 5.42
CA LEU A 71 12.93 -6.32 6.49
C LEU A 71 12.23 -7.62 6.89
N HIS A 72 10.91 -7.60 7.02
CA HIS A 72 10.11 -8.80 7.26
C HIS A 72 10.18 -9.80 6.10
N ALA A 73 10.24 -9.33 4.86
CA ALA A 73 10.44 -10.21 3.70
C ALA A 73 11.83 -10.88 3.75
N ALA A 74 12.89 -10.11 4.03
CA ALA A 74 14.26 -10.62 4.11
C ALA A 74 14.48 -11.63 5.25
N THR A 75 13.78 -11.45 6.39
CA THR A 75 13.81 -12.42 7.49
C THR A 75 12.98 -13.66 7.19
N ARG A 76 11.92 -13.55 6.38
CA ARG A 76 11.12 -14.68 5.90
C ARG A 76 11.88 -15.57 4.90
N THR A 77 12.81 -15.04 4.12
CA THR A 77 13.59 -15.82 3.14
C THR A 77 14.42 -16.92 3.76
N GLY A 78 14.95 -16.76 4.99
CA GLY A 78 15.66 -17.85 5.68
C GLY A 78 14.78 -19.06 6.07
N SER A 79 13.46 -19.00 5.85
CA SER A 79 12.48 -20.07 6.07
C SER A 79 11.94 -20.68 4.76
N ALA A 80 12.47 -20.30 3.60
CA ALA A 80 11.93 -20.77 2.32
C ALA A 80 12.22 -22.26 2.08
N GLU A 81 13.33 -22.82 2.57
CA GLU A 81 13.58 -24.28 2.61
C GLU A 81 12.55 -25.04 3.49
N GLU A 82 12.20 -24.49 4.66
CA GLU A 82 11.16 -25.06 5.54
C GLU A 82 9.77 -24.98 4.90
N ARG A 83 9.51 -23.91 4.13
CA ARG A 83 8.29 -23.77 3.34
C ARG A 83 8.29 -24.64 2.09
N MET A 84 9.44 -24.96 1.47
CA MET A 84 9.51 -25.89 0.34
C MET A 84 9.05 -27.30 0.70
N ASN A 85 9.26 -27.71 1.97
CA ASN A 85 8.78 -29.00 2.49
C ASN A 85 7.28 -29.01 2.87
N VAL A 86 6.66 -27.84 3.07
CA VAL A 86 5.26 -27.70 3.53
C VAL A 86 4.32 -27.19 2.42
N PHE A 87 4.84 -26.35 1.51
CA PHE A 87 4.11 -25.77 0.40
C PHE A 87 4.32 -26.59 -0.87
N VAL A 88 3.21 -26.99 -1.50
CA VAL A 88 3.21 -27.44 -2.89
C VAL A 88 3.39 -26.20 -3.76
N ILE A 89 4.63 -25.73 -3.88
CA ILE A 89 4.98 -24.69 -4.84
C ILE A 89 4.75 -25.31 -6.22
N PRO A 90 3.88 -24.72 -7.06
CA PRO A 90 3.58 -25.28 -8.37
C PRO A 90 4.82 -25.22 -9.26
N ASP A 91 4.92 -26.18 -10.19
CA ASP A 91 6.02 -26.26 -11.16
C ASP A 91 5.95 -25.11 -12.17
N GLU A 92 4.76 -24.53 -12.40
CA GLU A 92 4.55 -23.36 -13.25
C GLU A 92 3.82 -22.25 -12.49
N VAL A 93 4.23 -20.98 -12.69
CA VAL A 93 3.44 -19.83 -12.22
C VAL A 93 2.12 -19.84 -12.97
N ASP A 94 1.01 -19.97 -12.25
CA ASP A 94 -0.31 -19.64 -12.78
C ASP A 94 -0.42 -18.11 -12.89
N LEU A 95 0.09 -17.59 -14.02
CA LEU A 95 0.11 -16.16 -14.32
C LEU A 95 -1.31 -15.59 -14.40
N ASP A 96 -2.25 -16.36 -14.94
CA ASP A 96 -3.64 -15.96 -15.07
C ASP A 96 -4.28 -15.78 -13.70
N ARG A 97 -3.98 -16.68 -12.75
CA ARG A 97 -4.40 -16.52 -11.35
C ARG A 97 -3.77 -15.30 -10.69
N LEU A 98 -2.48 -15.06 -10.90
CA LEU A 98 -1.79 -13.92 -10.31
C LEU A 98 -2.36 -12.59 -10.82
N VAL A 99 -2.52 -12.45 -12.13
CA VAL A 99 -3.17 -11.29 -12.75
C VAL A 99 -4.60 -11.16 -12.24
N GLY A 100 -5.33 -12.27 -12.15
CA GLY A 100 -6.68 -12.32 -11.59
C GLY A 100 -6.77 -11.80 -10.16
N VAL A 101 -5.78 -12.09 -9.30
CA VAL A 101 -5.70 -11.54 -7.94
C VAL A 101 -5.59 -10.01 -7.98
N PHE A 102 -4.65 -9.47 -8.76
CA PHE A 102 -4.47 -8.02 -8.86
C PHE A 102 -5.65 -7.32 -9.52
N ASP A 103 -6.33 -7.96 -10.47
CA ASP A 103 -7.53 -7.42 -11.13
C ASP A 103 -8.71 -7.37 -10.17
N VAL A 104 -8.96 -8.44 -9.40
CA VAL A 104 -10.03 -8.47 -8.39
C VAL A 104 -9.77 -7.41 -7.31
N VAL A 105 -8.56 -7.38 -6.76
CA VAL A 105 -8.18 -6.39 -5.74
C VAL A 105 -8.25 -4.97 -6.31
N GLY A 106 -7.74 -4.77 -7.52
CA GLY A 106 -7.75 -3.50 -8.21
C GLY A 106 -9.18 -3.01 -8.50
N SER A 107 -10.09 -3.88 -8.92
CA SER A 107 -11.50 -3.54 -9.13
C SER A 107 -12.16 -3.09 -7.85
N ILE A 108 -12.00 -3.85 -6.76
CA ILE A 108 -12.62 -3.54 -5.46
C ILE A 108 -12.08 -2.23 -4.89
N LEU A 109 -10.77 -1.99 -4.99
CA LEU A 109 -10.18 -0.73 -4.54
C LEU A 109 -10.63 0.47 -5.39
N ARG A 110 -10.86 0.29 -6.70
CA ARG A 110 -11.46 1.33 -7.55
C ARG A 110 -12.90 1.62 -7.15
N GLU A 111 -13.70 0.59 -6.93
CA GLU A 111 -15.10 0.72 -6.49
C GLU A 111 -15.21 1.46 -5.14
N GLN A 112 -14.24 1.27 -4.25
CA GLN A 112 -14.14 1.96 -2.97
C GLN A 112 -13.55 3.38 -3.07
N GLY A 113 -13.12 3.82 -4.25
CA GLY A 113 -12.45 5.11 -4.44
C GLY A 113 -11.03 5.19 -3.86
N LEU A 114 -10.41 4.03 -3.57
CA LEU A 114 -9.06 3.93 -3.00
C LEU A 114 -7.97 3.72 -4.05
N LEU A 115 -8.33 3.39 -5.30
CA LEU A 115 -7.41 3.22 -6.42
C LEU A 115 -7.90 4.03 -7.62
N ALA A 116 -7.03 4.86 -8.18
CA ALA A 116 -7.31 5.66 -9.36
C ALA A 116 -6.80 4.98 -10.62
N ARG A 117 -5.61 4.38 -10.55
CA ARG A 117 -4.97 3.72 -11.68
C ARG A 117 -4.08 2.58 -11.23
N MET A 118 -4.03 1.53 -12.04
CA MET A 118 -3.06 0.45 -11.97
C MET A 118 -2.39 0.35 -13.34
N SER A 119 -1.07 0.21 -13.39
CA SER A 119 -0.35 -0.10 -14.61
C SER A 119 -0.58 -1.56 -15.00
N ASP A 120 -0.21 -1.89 -16.23
CA ASP A 120 -0.06 -3.30 -16.61
C ASP A 120 1.01 -3.96 -15.73
N ILE A 121 0.83 -5.26 -15.50
CA ILE A 121 1.75 -6.09 -14.73
C ILE A 121 2.83 -6.59 -15.68
N THR A 122 4.09 -6.21 -15.42
CA THR A 122 5.23 -6.68 -16.19
C THR A 122 5.98 -7.76 -15.41
N LEU A 123 6.18 -8.92 -16.02
CA LEU A 123 7.01 -9.98 -15.46
C LEU A 123 8.37 -10.03 -16.14
N GLY A 124 9.41 -10.15 -15.32
CA GLY A 124 10.77 -10.45 -15.76
C GLY A 124 10.98 -11.94 -16.04
N ASP A 125 12.10 -12.24 -16.68
CA ASP A 125 12.55 -13.60 -16.93
C ASP A 125 12.84 -14.35 -15.62
N PRO A 126 12.66 -15.68 -15.58
CA PRO A 126 13.04 -16.49 -14.42
C PRO A 126 14.54 -16.42 -14.16
N THR A 127 14.89 -16.16 -12.91
CA THR A 127 16.26 -16.19 -12.42
C THR A 127 16.40 -17.29 -11.37
N PRO A 128 17.54 -18.01 -11.32
CA PRO A 128 17.77 -18.97 -10.26
C PRO A 128 17.75 -18.26 -8.89
N SER A 129 17.01 -18.83 -7.94
CA SER A 129 17.01 -18.34 -6.56
C SER A 129 18.37 -18.61 -5.89
N SER A 130 18.63 -17.94 -4.77
CA SER A 130 19.73 -18.31 -3.89
C SER A 130 19.55 -19.68 -3.24
N GLU A 131 18.34 -20.24 -3.26
CA GLU A 131 18.02 -21.55 -2.71
C GLU A 131 17.93 -22.63 -3.82
N GLU A 132 18.50 -23.81 -3.56
CA GLU A 132 18.49 -24.93 -4.51
C GLU A 132 17.05 -25.38 -4.81
N GLY A 133 16.73 -25.52 -6.10
CA GLY A 133 15.43 -26.01 -6.55
C GLY A 133 14.34 -24.94 -6.68
N LEU A 134 14.68 -23.64 -6.53
CA LEU A 134 13.74 -22.53 -6.72
C LEU A 134 14.12 -21.60 -7.89
N GLU A 135 13.11 -21.15 -8.61
CA GLU A 135 13.18 -20.07 -9.59
C GLU A 135 12.40 -18.85 -9.07
N GLU A 136 13.01 -17.69 -9.22
CA GLU A 136 12.42 -16.40 -8.89
C GLU A 136 11.99 -15.68 -10.16
N ARG A 137 10.81 -15.04 -10.13
CA ARG A 137 10.39 -14.11 -11.17
C ARG A 137 10.03 -12.76 -10.57
N LEU A 138 10.57 -11.70 -11.14
CA LEU A 138 10.27 -10.34 -10.70
C LEU A 138 9.01 -9.82 -11.37
N LEU A 139 8.00 -9.52 -10.58
CA LEU A 139 6.80 -8.82 -11.01
C LEU A 139 6.93 -7.33 -10.67
N THR A 140 6.68 -6.46 -11.65
CA THR A 140 6.62 -5.02 -11.43
C THR A 140 5.21 -4.50 -11.73
N VAL A 141 4.68 -3.70 -10.81
CA VAL A 141 3.38 -3.03 -10.96
C VAL A 141 3.43 -1.63 -10.33
N GLN A 142 2.75 -0.67 -10.95
CA GLN A 142 2.59 0.68 -10.43
C GLN A 142 1.13 0.98 -10.16
N LEU A 143 0.86 1.63 -9.03
CA LEU A 143 -0.47 1.89 -8.52
C LEU A 143 -0.55 3.37 -8.14
N ALA A 144 -1.63 4.05 -8.53
CA ALA A 144 -1.99 5.35 -8.01
C ALA A 144 -3.16 5.16 -7.04
N ALA A 145 -2.88 5.16 -5.74
CA ALA A 145 -3.81 4.77 -4.70
C ALA A 145 -3.85 5.79 -3.56
N HIS A 146 -4.99 5.85 -2.87
CA HIS A 146 -5.12 6.56 -1.60
C HIS A 146 -4.31 5.83 -0.50
N GLU A 147 -3.98 6.52 0.60
CA GLU A 147 -3.24 5.99 1.76
C GLU A 147 -3.75 4.61 2.21
N ASP A 148 -5.07 4.47 2.38
CA ASP A 148 -5.70 3.19 2.77
C ASP A 148 -5.57 2.11 1.69
N GLY A 149 -5.58 2.51 0.42
CA GLY A 149 -5.38 1.61 -0.72
C GLY A 149 -3.95 1.07 -0.76
N VAL A 150 -2.95 1.94 -0.52
CA VAL A 150 -1.54 1.54 -0.38
C VAL A 150 -1.37 0.53 0.75
N GLN A 151 -1.91 0.83 1.94
CA GLN A 151 -1.84 -0.09 3.09
C GLN A 151 -2.51 -1.43 2.78
N THR A 152 -3.68 -1.40 2.13
CA THR A 152 -4.40 -2.63 1.75
C THR A 152 -3.59 -3.51 0.81
N VAL A 153 -2.97 -2.93 -0.22
CA VAL A 153 -2.12 -3.68 -1.17
C VAL A 153 -0.89 -4.26 -0.48
N LEU A 154 -0.19 -3.46 0.34
CA LEU A 154 0.98 -3.94 1.07
C LEU A 154 0.63 -5.06 2.05
N SER A 155 -0.48 -4.94 2.78
CA SER A 155 -0.94 -6.00 3.69
C SER A 155 -1.36 -7.26 2.93
N LEU A 156 -1.99 -7.14 1.76
CA LEU A 156 -2.32 -8.30 0.92
C LEU A 156 -1.06 -9.07 0.49
N ILE A 157 -0.01 -8.36 0.07
CA ILE A 157 1.28 -8.97 -0.29
C ILE A 157 1.90 -9.66 0.94
N LYS A 158 1.77 -9.07 2.15
CA LYS A 158 2.24 -9.72 3.39
C LYS A 158 1.49 -11.01 3.72
N PHE A 159 0.23 -11.13 3.32
CA PHE A 159 -0.57 -12.35 3.49
C PHE A 159 -0.28 -13.42 2.44
N ALA A 160 0.49 -13.09 1.41
CA ALA A 160 0.77 -14.04 0.37
C ALA A 160 1.65 -15.18 0.86
N GLY A 161 1.27 -16.41 0.51
CA GLY A 161 1.86 -17.62 1.08
C GLY A 161 1.55 -17.87 2.56
N LEU A 162 0.62 -17.13 3.19
CA LEU A 162 0.09 -17.50 4.51
C LEU A 162 -1.22 -18.27 4.31
N LEU A 163 -1.31 -19.46 4.91
CA LEU A 163 -2.48 -20.33 4.76
C LEU A 163 -3.31 -20.37 6.04
N THR A 164 -2.65 -20.27 7.19
CA THR A 164 -3.28 -20.51 8.48
C THR A 164 -3.16 -19.33 9.42
N VAL A 165 -3.97 -19.32 10.49
CA VAL A 165 -3.85 -18.31 11.57
C VAL A 165 -2.47 -18.36 12.22
N GLY A 166 -1.87 -19.55 12.35
CA GLY A 166 -0.53 -19.72 12.92
C GLY A 166 0.57 -19.08 12.08
N ASP A 167 0.36 -18.92 10.77
CA ASP A 167 1.31 -18.26 9.85
C ASP A 167 1.30 -16.73 9.99
N LEU A 168 0.20 -16.15 10.49
CA LEU A 168 0.15 -14.73 10.81
C LEU A 168 0.98 -14.37 12.04
N LEU A 169 1.12 -15.31 12.97
CA LEU A 169 1.85 -15.11 14.21
C LEU A 169 3.35 -15.36 13.99
N SER A 170 4.18 -14.53 14.61
CA SER A 170 5.62 -14.79 14.66
C SER A 170 5.92 -16.09 15.40
N SER A 171 7.06 -16.71 15.11
CA SER A 171 7.49 -17.94 15.78
C SER A 171 7.58 -17.77 17.31
N GLY A 172 7.93 -16.56 17.77
CA GLY A 172 7.97 -16.22 19.20
C GLY A 172 6.58 -16.18 19.84
N GLU A 173 5.61 -15.52 19.19
CA GLU A 173 4.22 -15.47 19.65
C GLU A 173 3.57 -16.86 19.68
N ARG A 174 3.77 -17.64 18.62
CA ARG A 174 3.27 -19.02 18.52
C ARG A 174 3.83 -19.90 19.65
N LYS A 175 5.15 -19.84 19.87
CA LYS A 175 5.80 -20.60 20.94
C LYS A 175 5.31 -20.15 22.32
N LEU A 176 5.13 -18.85 22.53
CA LEU A 176 4.60 -18.31 23.78
C LEU A 176 3.17 -18.80 24.05
N LEU A 177 2.29 -18.82 23.04
CA LEU A 177 0.94 -19.37 23.19
C LEU A 177 0.94 -20.85 23.54
N LEU A 178 1.77 -21.64 22.86
CA LEU A 178 1.88 -23.08 23.14
C LEU A 178 2.45 -23.32 24.54
N GLN A 179 3.51 -22.61 24.92
CA GLN A 179 4.08 -22.71 26.27
C GLN A 179 3.06 -22.31 27.34
N LYS A 180 2.32 -21.21 27.16
CA LYS A 180 1.27 -20.79 28.10
C LYS A 180 0.12 -21.80 28.16
N THR A 181 -0.21 -22.40 27.03
CA THR A 181 -1.20 -23.48 26.96
C THR A 181 -0.74 -24.68 27.75
N GLU A 182 0.50 -25.13 27.59
CA GLU A 182 1.08 -26.26 28.33
C GLU A 182 1.18 -25.98 29.84
N GLU A 183 1.57 -24.76 30.23
CA GLU A 183 1.67 -24.36 31.63
C GLU A 183 0.30 -24.33 32.34
N GLU A 184 -0.74 -23.84 31.67
CA GLU A 184 -2.03 -23.56 32.30
C GLU A 184 -3.08 -24.66 32.07
N ASN A 185 -3.14 -25.24 30.87
CA ASN A 185 -4.04 -26.33 30.52
C ASN A 185 -3.44 -27.24 29.43
N PRO A 186 -2.68 -28.29 29.81
CA PRO A 186 -2.07 -29.22 28.85
C PRO A 186 -3.09 -29.87 27.89
N THR A 187 -4.33 -30.05 28.32
CA THR A 187 -5.38 -30.63 27.46
C THR A 187 -5.87 -29.65 26.38
N GLY A 188 -5.60 -28.36 26.54
CA GLY A 188 -5.92 -27.29 25.59
C GLY A 188 -4.95 -27.19 24.41
N VAL A 189 -3.80 -27.89 24.45
CA VAL A 189 -2.79 -27.87 23.36
C VAL A 189 -3.42 -28.25 22.02
N ILE A 190 -4.27 -29.28 22.00
CA ILE A 190 -4.94 -29.74 20.77
C ILE A 190 -5.87 -28.64 20.23
N ALA A 191 -6.64 -27.97 21.08
CA ALA A 191 -7.52 -26.89 20.66
C ALA A 191 -6.73 -25.68 20.12
N MET A 192 -5.58 -25.38 20.74
CA MET A 192 -4.66 -24.34 20.26
C MET A 192 -4.05 -24.71 18.90
N GLU A 193 -3.54 -25.92 18.73
CA GLU A 193 -2.99 -26.38 17.45
C GLU A 193 -4.05 -26.37 16.34
N GLN A 194 -5.28 -26.78 16.64
CA GLN A 194 -6.41 -26.70 15.71
C GLN A 194 -6.72 -25.25 15.32
N PHE A 195 -6.74 -24.32 16.28
CA PHE A 195 -6.93 -22.91 16.00
C PHE A 195 -5.80 -22.36 15.12
N LEU A 196 -4.54 -22.64 15.46
CA LEU A 196 -3.38 -22.22 14.67
C LEU A 196 -3.38 -22.82 13.26
N SER A 197 -3.94 -24.01 13.08
CA SER A 197 -4.06 -24.68 11.77
C SER A 197 -5.30 -24.26 10.98
N THR A 198 -6.15 -23.38 11.52
CA THR A 198 -7.36 -22.93 10.83
C THR A 198 -7.01 -22.10 9.60
N ASP A 199 -7.69 -22.36 8.49
CA ASP A 199 -7.53 -21.57 7.24
C ASP A 199 -7.79 -20.08 7.49
N LEU A 200 -6.83 -19.26 7.06
CA LEU A 200 -6.80 -17.84 7.35
C LEU A 200 -8.00 -17.09 6.77
N LEU A 201 -8.42 -17.43 5.55
CA LEU A 201 -9.57 -16.78 4.92
C LEU A 201 -10.88 -17.13 5.65
N SER A 202 -11.04 -18.40 6.02
CA SER A 202 -12.18 -18.88 6.80
C SER A 202 -12.27 -18.19 8.14
N TYR A 203 -11.14 -18.09 8.85
CA TYR A 203 -11.05 -17.36 10.12
C TYR A 203 -11.32 -15.86 9.96
N ALA A 204 -10.78 -15.20 8.93
CA ALA A 204 -10.99 -13.77 8.74
C ALA A 204 -12.46 -13.41 8.48
N ARG A 205 -13.25 -14.34 7.94
CA ARG A 205 -14.68 -14.15 7.65
C ARG A 205 -15.58 -14.32 8.87
N ASP A 206 -15.23 -15.24 9.78
CA ASP A 206 -16.01 -15.52 10.98
C ASP A 206 -15.09 -15.71 12.20
N PRO A 207 -14.37 -14.65 12.63
CA PRO A 207 -13.36 -14.77 13.68
C PRO A 207 -13.98 -15.18 15.02
N ASP A 208 -15.17 -14.66 15.32
CA ASP A 208 -15.87 -14.88 16.58
C ASP A 208 -16.17 -16.37 16.80
N ALA A 209 -16.58 -17.11 15.76
CA ALA A 209 -16.85 -18.55 15.87
C ALA A 209 -15.61 -19.36 16.29
N PHE A 210 -14.45 -19.10 15.67
CA PHE A 210 -13.21 -19.80 15.99
C PHE A 210 -12.64 -19.38 17.34
N GLU A 211 -12.71 -18.08 17.66
CA GLU A 211 -12.27 -17.55 18.95
C GLU A 211 -13.11 -18.10 20.08
N GLU A 212 -14.44 -18.06 19.99
CA GLU A 212 -15.32 -18.63 21.02
C GLU A 212 -15.07 -20.12 21.25
N GLN A 213 -14.82 -20.88 20.17
CA GLN A 213 -14.47 -22.29 20.29
C GLN A 213 -13.16 -22.49 21.07
N LEU A 214 -12.14 -21.67 20.76
CA LEU A 214 -10.88 -21.69 21.48
C LEU A 214 -11.08 -21.29 22.94
N LEU A 215 -11.79 -20.19 23.20
CA LEU A 215 -12.07 -19.67 24.54
C LEU A 215 -12.79 -20.68 25.44
N ARG A 216 -13.64 -21.56 24.90
CA ARG A 216 -14.27 -22.65 25.67
C ARG A 216 -13.27 -23.64 26.24
N ALA A 217 -12.10 -23.80 25.62
CA ALA A 217 -11.04 -24.68 26.10
C ALA A 217 -10.14 -24.01 27.17
N PHE A 218 -10.27 -22.70 27.38
CA PHE A 218 -9.40 -21.92 28.26
C PHE A 218 -10.18 -21.00 29.20
N THR A 219 -10.12 -21.26 30.50
CA THR A 219 -10.79 -20.44 31.53
C THR A 219 -9.85 -19.46 32.23
N SER A 220 -8.56 -19.47 31.90
CA SER A 220 -7.54 -18.72 32.64
C SER A 220 -7.43 -17.26 32.20
N PRO A 221 -7.62 -16.28 33.10
CA PRO A 221 -7.58 -14.86 32.73
C PRO A 221 -6.24 -14.39 32.15
N SER A 222 -5.11 -14.96 32.57
CA SER A 222 -3.77 -14.61 32.07
C SER A 222 -3.58 -15.01 30.62
N PHE A 223 -3.94 -16.26 30.29
CA PHE A 223 -3.92 -16.75 28.93
C PHE A 223 -4.89 -15.99 28.05
N LEU A 224 -6.13 -15.76 28.52
CA LEU A 224 -7.14 -15.02 27.77
C LEU A 224 -6.65 -13.63 27.38
N LYS A 225 -5.99 -12.92 28.29
CA LYS A 225 -5.38 -11.63 28.00
C LYS A 225 -4.27 -11.74 26.95
N THR A 226 -3.39 -12.74 27.08
CA THR A 226 -2.28 -12.96 26.13
C THR A 226 -2.81 -13.26 24.73
N LEU A 227 -3.82 -14.13 24.64
CA LEU A 227 -4.51 -14.44 23.39
C LEU A 227 -5.14 -13.18 22.78
N GLN A 228 -5.90 -12.42 23.56
CA GLN A 228 -6.53 -11.18 23.09
C GLN A 228 -5.51 -10.15 22.60
N ASP A 229 -4.42 -9.94 23.34
CA ASP A 229 -3.36 -9.01 22.96
C ASP A 229 -2.72 -9.42 21.61
N MET A 230 -2.52 -10.73 21.38
CA MET A 230 -2.00 -11.25 20.10
C MET A 230 -3.02 -11.18 18.96
N LEU A 231 -4.30 -11.45 19.24
CA LEU A 231 -5.38 -11.35 18.24
C LEU A 231 -5.65 -9.89 17.84
N GLN A 232 -5.31 -8.94 18.72
CA GLN A 232 -5.34 -7.51 18.44
C GLN A 232 -4.06 -6.98 17.76
N SER A 233 -3.08 -7.85 17.48
CA SER A 233 -1.90 -7.48 16.70
C SER A 233 -2.30 -6.91 15.34
N SER A 234 -1.43 -6.05 14.78
CA SER A 234 -1.69 -5.39 13.50
C SER A 234 -1.94 -6.39 12.37
N ALA A 235 -1.18 -7.49 12.32
CA ALA A 235 -1.30 -8.50 11.26
C ALA A 235 -2.66 -9.22 11.28
N VAL A 236 -3.11 -9.67 12.46
CA VAL A 236 -4.40 -10.38 12.60
C VAL A 236 -5.56 -9.43 12.32
N ARG A 237 -5.50 -8.20 12.85
CA ARG A 237 -6.52 -7.18 12.61
C ARG A 237 -6.62 -6.82 11.12
N ASP A 238 -5.49 -6.63 10.46
CA ASP A 238 -5.46 -6.29 9.03
C ASP A 238 -6.00 -7.47 8.18
N ALA A 239 -5.68 -8.72 8.56
CA ALA A 239 -6.23 -9.90 7.90
C ALA A 239 -7.75 -9.97 8.03
N ARG A 240 -8.31 -9.76 9.24
CA ARG A 240 -9.76 -9.69 9.45
C ARG A 240 -10.41 -8.60 8.62
N LYS A 241 -9.83 -7.39 8.62
CA LYS A 241 -10.38 -6.24 7.87
C LYS A 241 -10.38 -6.48 6.37
N ILE A 242 -9.28 -7.01 5.83
CA ILE A 242 -9.07 -7.14 4.38
C ILE A 242 -9.70 -8.43 3.85
N LEU A 243 -9.37 -9.58 4.43
CA LEU A 243 -9.84 -10.90 3.98
C LEU A 243 -11.27 -11.19 4.46
N GLY A 244 -11.70 -10.64 5.59
CA GLY A 244 -13.11 -10.74 6.01
C GLY A 244 -14.06 -9.87 5.19
N GLY A 245 -13.52 -8.90 4.44
CA GLY A 245 -14.30 -7.96 3.64
C GLY A 245 -14.63 -8.43 2.22
N ASN A 246 -14.93 -7.47 1.34
CA ASN A 246 -15.26 -7.73 -0.06
C ASN A 246 -14.11 -8.38 -0.83
N ILE A 247 -12.87 -8.08 -0.46
CA ILE A 247 -11.67 -8.63 -1.10
C ILE A 247 -11.63 -10.15 -0.91
N GLY A 248 -11.64 -10.66 0.33
CA GLY A 248 -11.57 -12.10 0.55
C GLY A 248 -12.80 -12.84 0.01
N ASN A 249 -14.00 -12.25 0.10
CA ASN A 249 -15.19 -12.81 -0.54
C ASN A 249 -15.03 -12.98 -2.06
N SER A 250 -14.43 -12.00 -2.73
CA SER A 250 -14.23 -12.05 -4.18
C SER A 250 -13.10 -13.01 -4.56
N LEU A 251 -12.02 -13.04 -3.80
CA LEU A 251 -10.93 -14.02 -3.98
C LEU A 251 -11.46 -15.46 -3.86
N GLN A 252 -12.34 -15.73 -2.90
CA GLN A 252 -12.95 -17.05 -2.76
C GLN A 252 -13.88 -17.40 -3.91
N LYS A 253 -14.77 -16.48 -4.30
CA LYS A 253 -15.73 -16.69 -5.40
C LYS A 253 -15.03 -16.96 -6.73
N SER A 254 -13.89 -16.32 -6.95
CA SER A 254 -13.08 -16.48 -8.16
C SER A 254 -12.04 -17.61 -8.05
N ALA A 255 -12.05 -18.40 -6.97
CA ALA A 255 -11.09 -19.47 -6.71
C ALA A 255 -9.60 -19.03 -6.76
N LEU A 256 -9.34 -17.78 -6.36
CA LEU A 256 -8.00 -17.18 -6.36
C LEU A 256 -7.25 -17.39 -5.03
N TRP A 257 -7.93 -17.84 -3.98
CA TRP A 257 -7.34 -18.23 -2.69
C TRP A 257 -6.86 -19.70 -2.71
N PRO A 258 -5.69 -20.05 -2.13
CA PRO A 258 -4.73 -19.18 -1.44
C PRO A 258 -3.94 -18.28 -2.41
N LEU A 259 -3.36 -17.20 -1.88
CA LEU A 259 -2.54 -16.31 -2.68
C LEU A 259 -1.22 -17.01 -3.08
N PRO A 260 -0.72 -16.83 -4.32
CA PRO A 260 0.59 -17.32 -4.73
C PRO A 260 1.68 -16.85 -3.79
N LEU A 261 2.70 -17.68 -3.56
CA LEU A 261 3.83 -17.31 -2.71
C LEU A 261 4.59 -16.14 -3.37
N MET A 262 4.50 -14.97 -2.75
CA MET A 262 5.17 -13.77 -3.22
C MET A 262 5.75 -12.98 -2.05
N THR A 263 6.86 -12.30 -2.29
CA THR A 263 7.52 -11.43 -1.31
C THR A 263 7.76 -10.05 -1.92
N LEU A 264 7.74 -9.03 -1.08
CA LEU A 264 8.06 -7.69 -1.52
C LEU A 264 9.58 -7.56 -1.67
N HIS A 265 10.04 -7.37 -2.90
CA HIS A 265 11.46 -7.10 -3.20
C HIS A 265 11.76 -5.61 -2.97
N GLU A 266 11.04 -4.75 -3.68
CA GLU A 266 11.21 -3.31 -3.58
C GLU A 266 9.84 -2.62 -3.59
N ALA A 267 9.65 -1.61 -2.73
CA ALA A 267 8.56 -0.67 -2.88
C ALA A 267 9.10 0.76 -2.86
N ARG A 268 8.62 1.58 -3.79
CA ARG A 268 8.90 3.02 -3.82
C ARG A 268 7.58 3.76 -3.80
N ILE A 269 7.45 4.69 -2.86
CA ILE A 269 6.28 5.55 -2.74
C ILE A 269 6.65 6.99 -3.12
N ARG A 270 5.78 7.64 -3.88
CA ARG A 270 5.89 9.06 -4.24
C ARG A 270 4.56 9.75 -3.98
N ALA A 271 4.59 11.02 -3.63
CA ALA A 271 3.39 11.83 -3.52
C ALA A 271 2.65 11.88 -4.87
N GLY A 272 1.34 11.71 -4.84
CA GLY A 272 0.46 11.87 -5.99
C GLY A 272 0.06 13.32 -6.21
N SER A 273 -0.83 13.54 -7.18
CA SER A 273 -1.32 14.88 -7.55
C SER A 273 -2.38 15.45 -6.60
N ALA A 274 -2.84 14.68 -5.63
CA ALA A 274 -3.88 15.07 -4.68
C ALA A 274 -3.52 14.62 -3.25
N SER A 275 -4.05 15.32 -2.24
CA SER A 275 -3.83 15.00 -0.83
C SER A 275 -4.30 13.58 -0.50
N GLY A 276 -3.46 12.80 0.19
CA GLY A 276 -3.73 11.40 0.53
C GLY A 276 -3.53 10.40 -0.62
N TRP A 277 -3.23 10.86 -1.83
CA TRP A 277 -2.94 10.01 -2.98
C TRP A 277 -1.44 9.83 -3.18
N PHE A 278 -1.05 8.61 -3.51
CA PHE A 278 0.34 8.22 -3.70
C PHE A 278 0.51 7.38 -4.97
N VAL A 279 1.70 7.48 -5.56
CA VAL A 279 2.14 6.57 -6.61
C VAL A 279 3.06 5.54 -5.95
N LEU A 280 2.60 4.29 -5.91
CA LEU A 280 3.31 3.15 -5.36
C LEU A 280 3.86 2.31 -6.51
N SER A 281 5.18 2.19 -6.60
CA SER A 281 5.86 1.28 -7.51
C SER A 281 6.33 0.06 -6.73
N LEU A 282 5.85 -1.12 -7.11
CA LEU A 282 6.14 -2.38 -6.44
C LEU A 282 6.96 -3.27 -7.36
N GLN A 283 7.97 -3.90 -6.77
CA GLN A 283 8.67 -5.06 -7.30
C GLN A 283 8.45 -6.21 -6.32
N ILE A 284 7.92 -7.31 -6.84
CA ILE A 284 7.47 -8.45 -6.08
C ILE A 284 8.17 -9.68 -6.63
N THR A 285 8.82 -10.45 -5.76
CA THR A 285 9.42 -11.73 -6.15
C THR A 285 8.36 -12.81 -6.04
N LEU A 286 8.17 -13.56 -7.12
CA LEU A 286 7.36 -14.77 -7.18
C LEU A 286 8.28 -15.97 -7.11
N TYR A 287 7.93 -16.97 -6.31
CA TYR A 287 8.72 -18.20 -6.17
C TYR A 287 8.04 -19.37 -6.86
N ASN A 288 8.83 -20.13 -7.63
CA ASN A 288 8.43 -21.38 -8.28
C ASN A 288 9.46 -22.45 -8.04
N ARG A 289 9.10 -23.71 -8.31
CA ARG A 289 10.10 -24.78 -8.41
C ARG A 289 10.91 -24.62 -9.67
N ALA A 290 12.23 -24.75 -9.55
CA ALA A 290 13.10 -24.88 -10.69
C ALA A 290 12.81 -26.21 -11.39
N HIS A 291 12.66 -26.18 -12.72
CA HIS A 291 12.57 -27.42 -13.47
C HIS A 291 13.90 -28.16 -13.37
N VAL A 292 13.91 -29.27 -12.63
CA VAL A 292 15.01 -30.24 -12.71
C VAL A 292 14.87 -30.97 -14.04
N LEU A 293 15.71 -30.60 -15.00
CA LEU A 293 15.89 -31.34 -16.26
C LEU A 293 16.55 -32.70 -16.04
#